data_AF-A0AAU5Z227-F1
#
_entry.id   AF-A0AAU5Z227-F1
#
_cell.length_a   1.000
_cell.length_b   1.000
_cell.length_c   1.000
_cell.angle_alpha   90.00
_cell.angle_beta   90.00
_cell.angle_gamma   90.00
#
_symmetry.space_group_name_H-M   'P 1'
#
loop_
_entity.id
_entity.type
_entity.pdbx_description
1 polymer ?
#
loop_
_entity_poly.entity_id
_entity_poly.type
_entity_poly.pdbx_seq_one_letter_code
_entity_poly.pdbx_strand_id
1 'polypeptide(L)'
;MKPDLILGSKLRANDLYDKVSAIAPTVFSIRPGFPWKENFLLVADSVGEEDKATGILNDYQKRADDVKSKVQGSPAISLVRFRPGEIRLYGNLSFIGVILKDIGLPRPKIQDVQDLAVEVSQENIGQAVGDWIFYSSYGKPDTTAENTVVNGNLWKALPAVKNRQVARVDDEVWFLGLGPLGAMDVLTDLERLLGPKG
;
A
#
# COMPACT_ATOMS: atom_id res chain seq x y z
N MET A 1 -11.64 27.01 -15.65
CA MET A 1 -12.37 25.77 -15.99
C MET A 1 -13.70 25.77 -15.26
N LYS A 2 -14.77 25.23 -15.85
CA LYS A 2 -16.03 24.91 -15.17
C LYS A 2 -16.13 23.38 -15.15
N PRO A 3 -15.91 22.71 -14.00
CA PRO A 3 -16.00 21.27 -13.93
C PRO A 3 -17.47 20.82 -13.94
N ASP A 4 -17.75 19.66 -14.54
CA ASP A 4 -19.09 19.05 -14.51
C ASP A 4 -19.28 18.16 -13.26
N LEU A 5 -18.16 17.73 -12.65
CA LEU A 5 -18.10 16.94 -11.42
C LEU A 5 -16.79 17.24 -10.68
N ILE A 6 -16.85 17.32 -9.36
CA ILE A 6 -15.69 17.47 -8.48
C ILE A 6 -15.57 16.23 -7.61
N LEU A 7 -14.44 15.53 -7.74
CA LEU A 7 -14.10 14.39 -6.90
C LEU A 7 -13.07 14.81 -5.85
N GLY A 8 -13.26 14.35 -4.62
CA GLY A 8 -12.36 14.70 -3.53
C GLY A 8 -12.32 13.68 -2.41
N SER A 9 -11.71 14.09 -1.32
CA SER A 9 -11.60 13.28 -0.10
C SER A 9 -11.92 14.12 1.12
N LYS A 10 -12.83 13.62 1.94
CA LYS A 10 -13.19 14.21 3.22
C LYS A 10 -11.97 14.38 4.12
N LEU A 11 -11.14 13.35 4.27
CA LEU A 11 -9.92 13.44 5.07
C LEU A 11 -8.98 14.59 4.67
N ARG A 12 -8.92 14.96 3.38
CA ARG A 12 -7.97 15.97 2.88
C ARG A 12 -8.58 17.36 2.72
N ALA A 13 -9.87 17.45 2.41
CA ALA A 13 -10.48 18.68 1.91
C ALA A 13 -11.87 18.97 2.49
N ASN A 14 -12.23 18.37 3.64
CA ASN A 14 -13.55 18.55 4.25
C ASN A 14 -13.97 20.03 4.35
N ASP A 15 -13.06 20.90 4.81
CA ASP A 15 -13.34 22.33 5.02
C ASP A 15 -13.54 23.13 3.72
N LEU A 16 -13.26 22.50 2.57
CA LEU A 16 -13.47 23.08 1.25
C LEU A 16 -14.78 22.59 0.60
N TYR A 17 -15.48 21.62 1.20
CA TYR A 17 -16.64 20.97 0.58
C TYR A 17 -17.72 21.98 0.15
N ASP A 18 -18.16 22.86 1.05
CA ASP A 18 -19.20 23.85 0.75
C ASP A 18 -18.78 24.81 -0.38
N LYS A 19 -17.48 25.12 -0.45
CA LYS A 19 -16.93 26.00 -1.50
C LYS A 19 -16.92 25.32 -2.85
N VAL A 20 -16.54 24.04 -2.92
CA VAL A 20 -16.45 23.33 -4.20
C VAL A 20 -17.81 22.81 -4.67
N SER A 21 -18.70 22.44 -3.76
CA SER A 21 -20.07 22.01 -4.08
C SER A 21 -20.94 23.15 -4.64
N ALA A 22 -20.63 24.40 -4.29
CA ALA A 22 -21.22 25.57 -4.93
C ALA A 22 -20.79 25.77 -6.40
N ILE A 23 -19.72 25.10 -6.86
CA ILE A 23 -19.19 25.21 -8.22
C ILE A 23 -19.79 24.13 -9.14
N ALA A 24 -19.86 22.88 -8.66
CA ALA A 24 -20.35 21.73 -9.41
C ALA A 24 -20.78 20.60 -8.46
N PRO A 25 -21.58 19.60 -8.93
CA PRO A 25 -21.81 18.37 -8.19
C PRO A 25 -20.50 17.82 -7.62
N THR A 26 -20.50 17.47 -6.33
CA THR A 26 -19.28 17.12 -5.60
C THR A 26 -19.47 15.81 -4.87
N VAL A 27 -18.53 14.88 -5.05
CA VAL A 27 -18.51 13.58 -4.39
C VAL A 27 -17.18 13.42 -3.65
N PHE A 28 -17.23 13.31 -2.33
CA PHE A 28 -16.05 13.09 -1.49
C PHE A 28 -16.02 11.67 -0.95
N SER A 29 -14.94 10.96 -1.24
CA SER A 29 -14.60 9.71 -0.54
C SER A 29 -14.23 10.00 0.92
N ILE A 30 -14.33 9.00 1.80
CA ILE A 30 -13.99 9.18 3.22
C ILE A 30 -12.49 9.49 3.38
N ARG A 31 -11.62 8.69 2.77
CA ARG A 31 -10.16 8.86 2.81
C ARG A 31 -9.46 8.05 1.71
N PRO A 32 -8.27 8.46 1.25
CA PRO A 32 -7.40 7.57 0.47
C PRO A 32 -6.84 6.42 1.34
N GLY A 33 -6.32 5.37 0.71
CA GLY A 33 -5.62 4.28 1.40
C GLY A 33 -6.43 2.98 1.42
N PHE A 34 -6.70 2.44 2.61
CA PHE A 34 -7.38 1.14 2.73
C PHE A 34 -8.75 1.04 2.04
N PRO A 35 -9.63 2.06 1.99
CA PRO A 35 -10.94 1.90 1.34
C PRO A 35 -10.87 2.14 -0.18
N TRP A 36 -9.77 1.77 -0.83
CA TRP A 36 -9.54 2.12 -2.23
C TRP A 36 -10.54 1.45 -3.18
N LYS A 37 -11.04 0.26 -2.85
CA LYS A 37 -12.06 -0.47 -3.63
C LYS A 37 -13.40 0.27 -3.56
N GLU A 38 -13.79 0.67 -2.36
CA GLU A 38 -15.01 1.45 -2.10
C GLU A 38 -14.92 2.84 -2.74
N ASN A 39 -13.76 3.49 -2.67
CA ASN A 39 -13.54 4.77 -3.33
C ASN A 39 -13.64 4.65 -4.85
N PHE A 40 -13.15 3.56 -5.44
CA PHE A 40 -13.25 3.31 -6.87
C PHE A 40 -14.70 3.11 -7.31
N LEU A 41 -15.47 2.33 -6.53
CA LEU A 41 -16.91 2.16 -6.77
C LEU A 41 -17.70 3.47 -6.61
N LEU A 42 -17.37 4.29 -5.61
CA LEU A 42 -18.00 5.60 -5.42
C LEU A 42 -17.76 6.53 -6.61
N VAL A 43 -16.55 6.52 -7.15
CA VAL A 43 -16.24 7.28 -8.37
C VAL A 43 -17.02 6.74 -9.56
N ALA A 44 -17.11 5.41 -9.71
CA ALA A 44 -17.84 4.78 -10.81
C ALA A 44 -19.35 5.12 -10.78
N ASP A 45 -19.97 5.05 -9.60
CA ASP A 45 -21.37 5.47 -9.37
C ASP A 45 -21.59 6.93 -9.77
N SER A 46 -20.67 7.82 -9.41
CA SER A 46 -20.78 9.24 -9.76
C SER A 46 -20.73 9.55 -11.26
N VAL A 47 -20.30 8.58 -12.09
CA VAL A 47 -20.19 8.72 -13.55
C VAL A 47 -21.00 7.68 -14.33
N GLY A 48 -21.78 6.82 -13.66
CA GLY A 48 -22.61 5.79 -14.29
C GLY A 48 -21.82 4.62 -14.91
N GLU A 49 -20.70 4.23 -14.29
CA GLU A 49 -19.79 3.17 -14.78
C GLU A 49 -19.65 2.00 -13.78
N GLU A 50 -20.69 1.74 -12.99
CA GLU A 50 -20.72 0.77 -11.89
C GLU A 50 -20.41 -0.66 -12.35
N ASP A 51 -21.01 -1.10 -13.45
CA ASP A 51 -20.79 -2.44 -14.02
C ASP A 51 -19.34 -2.64 -14.45
N LYS A 52 -18.75 -1.61 -15.07
CA LYS A 52 -17.35 -1.63 -15.51
C LYS A 52 -16.41 -1.67 -14.32
N ALA A 53 -16.67 -0.87 -13.28
CA ALA A 53 -15.86 -0.87 -12.07
C ALA A 53 -15.94 -2.20 -11.32
N THR A 54 -17.12 -2.81 -11.27
CA THR A 54 -17.31 -4.15 -10.71
C THR A 54 -16.50 -5.19 -11.49
N GLY A 55 -16.50 -5.13 -12.83
CA GLY A 55 -15.66 -5.98 -13.67
C GLY A 55 -14.17 -5.85 -13.35
N ILE A 56 -13.66 -4.62 -13.24
CA ILE A 56 -12.25 -4.35 -12.90
C ILE A 56 -11.89 -4.91 -11.51
N LEU A 57 -12.77 -4.78 -10.52
CA LEU A 57 -12.51 -5.34 -9.18
C LEU A 57 -12.55 -6.87 -9.15
N ASN A 58 -13.40 -7.50 -9.98
CA ASN A 58 -13.41 -8.94 -10.14
C ASN A 58 -12.12 -9.45 -10.79
N ASP A 59 -11.62 -8.76 -11.82
CA ASP A 59 -10.34 -9.07 -12.45
C ASP A 59 -9.17 -8.93 -11.47
N TYR A 60 -9.19 -7.89 -10.64
CA TYR A 60 -8.24 -7.72 -9.54
C TYR A 60 -8.28 -8.89 -8.55
N GLN A 61 -9.47 -9.30 -8.09
CA GLN A 61 -9.58 -10.42 -7.14
C GLN A 61 -9.08 -11.73 -7.76
N LYS A 62 -9.45 -12.00 -9.02
CA LYS A 62 -8.93 -13.16 -9.76
C LYS A 62 -7.41 -13.15 -9.86
N ARG A 63 -6.82 -11.97 -10.09
CA ARG A 63 -5.37 -11.80 -10.11
C ARG A 63 -4.74 -12.07 -8.74
N ALA A 64 -5.35 -11.60 -7.64
CA ALA A 64 -4.88 -11.85 -6.29
C ALA A 64 -4.89 -13.35 -5.94
N ASP A 65 -5.95 -14.06 -6.34
CA ASP A 65 -6.06 -15.51 -6.16
C ASP A 65 -5.00 -16.27 -6.98
N ASP A 66 -4.71 -15.82 -8.21
CA ASP A 66 -3.63 -16.37 -9.02
C ASP A 66 -2.25 -16.16 -8.38
N VAL A 67 -1.96 -14.94 -7.87
CA VAL A 67 -0.71 -14.69 -7.10
C VAL A 67 -0.62 -15.65 -5.92
N LYS A 68 -1.69 -15.77 -5.12
CA LYS A 68 -1.73 -16.67 -3.96
C LYS A 68 -1.35 -18.10 -4.34
N SER A 69 -1.87 -18.60 -5.45
CA SER A 69 -1.60 -19.97 -5.91
C SER A 69 -0.13 -20.23 -6.28
N LYS A 70 0.62 -19.16 -6.61
CA LYS A 70 2.03 -19.22 -7.00
C LYS A 70 2.99 -18.99 -5.83
N VAL A 71 2.53 -18.36 -4.76
CA VAL A 71 3.35 -18.14 -3.56
C VAL A 71 3.53 -19.46 -2.81
N GLN A 72 4.78 -19.80 -2.47
CA GLN A 72 5.08 -20.98 -1.66
C GLN A 72 4.84 -20.70 -0.17
N GLY A 73 4.03 -21.53 0.48
CA GLY A 73 3.73 -21.41 1.90
C GLY A 73 2.87 -20.19 2.22
N SER A 74 3.11 -19.58 3.38
CA SER A 74 2.37 -18.40 3.85
C SER A 74 3.33 -17.43 4.56
N PRO A 75 4.27 -16.81 3.83
CA PRO A 75 5.29 -15.96 4.42
C PRO A 75 4.67 -14.70 5.03
N ALA A 76 5.09 -14.36 6.25
CA ALA A 76 4.73 -13.10 6.89
C ALA A 76 5.44 -11.92 6.22
N ILE A 77 4.66 -10.98 5.70
CA ILE A 77 5.16 -9.84 4.92
C ILE A 77 5.29 -8.58 5.79
N SER A 78 6.51 -8.06 5.89
CA SER A 78 6.84 -6.79 6.52
C SER A 78 6.92 -5.67 5.48
N LEU A 79 6.31 -4.53 5.77
CA LEU A 79 6.27 -3.34 4.93
C LEU A 79 6.92 -2.17 5.66
N VAL A 80 8.06 -1.70 5.15
CA VAL A 80 8.84 -0.62 5.76
C VAL A 80 8.86 0.58 4.82
N ARG A 81 8.33 1.73 5.26
CA ARG A 81 8.42 2.96 4.48
C ARG A 81 9.26 3.99 5.23
N PHE A 82 10.34 4.43 4.61
CA PHE A 82 11.15 5.54 5.07
C PHE A 82 10.51 6.85 4.60
N ARG A 83 10.28 7.79 5.51
CA ARG A 83 9.83 9.14 5.20
C ARG A 83 10.76 10.15 5.86
N PRO A 84 10.76 11.42 5.43
CA PRO A 84 11.53 12.45 6.12
C PRO A 84 11.12 12.52 7.60
N GLY A 85 12.06 12.21 8.49
CA GLY A 85 11.87 12.25 9.95
C GLY A 85 11.22 11.03 10.61
N GLU A 86 10.74 10.03 9.86
CA GLU A 86 10.04 8.88 10.44
C GLU A 86 10.25 7.57 9.64
N ILE A 87 10.14 6.44 10.32
CA ILE A 87 10.10 5.11 9.70
C ILE A 87 8.79 4.45 10.10
N ARG A 88 8.02 4.00 9.11
CA ARG A 88 6.72 3.37 9.32
C ARG A 88 6.75 1.90 8.96
N LEU A 89 6.28 1.07 9.88
CA LEU A 89 5.90 -0.31 9.63
C LEU A 89 4.40 -0.33 9.32
N TYR A 90 4.04 -0.50 8.05
CA TYR A 90 2.65 -0.30 7.62
C TYR A 90 1.72 -1.39 8.17
N GLY A 91 0.53 -1.01 8.64
CA GLY A 91 -0.46 -1.91 9.24
C GLY A 91 -1.52 -2.41 8.26
N ASN A 92 -2.62 -2.96 8.80
CA ASN A 92 -3.72 -3.51 8.01
C ASN A 92 -4.59 -2.41 7.38
N LEU A 93 -4.68 -1.21 7.98
CA LEU A 93 -5.42 -0.06 7.42
C LEU A 93 -4.57 0.75 6.43
N SER A 94 -3.85 0.03 5.57
CA SER A 94 -3.09 0.58 4.45
C SER A 94 -3.52 -0.05 3.13
N PHE A 95 -3.18 0.61 2.01
CA PHE A 95 -3.47 0.08 0.67
C PHE A 95 -2.88 -1.31 0.44
N ILE A 96 -1.58 -1.47 0.73
CA ILE A 96 -0.88 -2.76 0.63
C ILE A 96 -1.41 -3.75 1.68
N GLY A 97 -1.76 -3.29 2.88
CA GLY A 97 -2.38 -4.13 3.90
C GLY A 97 -3.67 -4.80 3.41
N VAL A 98 -4.48 -4.07 2.64
CA VAL A 98 -5.67 -4.63 1.97
C VAL A 98 -5.29 -5.62 0.88
N ILE A 99 -4.31 -5.30 0.03
CA ILE A 99 -3.87 -6.22 -1.03
C ILE A 99 -3.33 -7.54 -0.43
N LEU A 100 -2.50 -7.47 0.60
CA LEU A 100 -1.96 -8.66 1.27
C LEU A 100 -3.08 -9.48 1.94
N LYS A 101 -4.09 -8.82 2.51
CA LYS A 101 -5.28 -9.49 3.04
C LYS A 101 -6.08 -10.20 1.95
N ASP A 102 -6.24 -9.58 0.79
CA ASP A 102 -6.98 -10.17 -0.35
C ASP A 102 -6.26 -11.42 -0.90
N ILE A 103 -4.92 -11.43 -0.93
CA ILE A 103 -4.10 -12.61 -1.26
C ILE A 103 -4.13 -13.64 -0.11
N GLY A 104 -4.31 -13.20 1.13
CA GLY A 104 -4.25 -14.03 2.34
C GLY A 104 -2.83 -14.26 2.86
N LEU A 105 -1.93 -13.30 2.66
CA LEU A 105 -0.58 -13.34 3.22
C LEU A 105 -0.55 -12.72 4.62
N PRO A 106 0.03 -13.40 5.62
CA PRO A 106 0.04 -12.91 6.99
C PRO A 106 0.97 -11.73 7.16
N ARG A 107 0.79 -11.02 8.28
CA ARG A 107 1.64 -9.91 8.71
C ARG A 107 2.36 -10.30 10.00
N PRO A 108 3.57 -9.80 10.25
CA PRO A 108 4.19 -9.90 11.55
C PRO A 108 3.34 -9.18 12.62
N LYS A 109 3.32 -9.67 13.86
CA LYS A 109 2.43 -9.18 14.93
C LYS A 109 2.45 -7.65 15.13
N ILE A 110 3.61 -7.01 15.01
CA ILE A 110 3.74 -5.54 15.15
C ILE A 110 3.05 -4.76 14.02
N GLN A 111 2.83 -5.40 12.87
CA GLN A 111 2.15 -4.86 11.70
C GLN A 111 0.74 -5.43 11.50
N ASP A 112 0.39 -6.50 12.21
CA ASP A 112 -0.97 -7.04 12.25
C ASP A 112 -1.86 -6.23 13.23
N VAL A 113 -1.98 -4.93 12.93
CA VAL A 113 -2.71 -3.95 13.73
C VAL A 113 -3.78 -3.27 12.88
N GLN A 114 -4.90 -2.91 13.49
CA GLN A 114 -5.97 -2.14 12.84
C GLN A 114 -5.65 -0.64 12.83
N ASP A 115 -4.49 -0.30 12.27
CA ASP A 115 -4.00 1.06 12.07
C ASP A 115 -3.25 1.16 10.73
N LEU A 116 -2.95 2.38 10.28
CA LEU A 116 -2.19 2.66 9.06
C LEU A 116 -0.74 2.17 9.19
N ALA A 117 -0.11 2.39 10.34
CA ALA A 117 1.28 2.03 10.59
C ALA A 117 1.63 2.09 12.09
N VAL A 118 2.71 1.41 12.45
CA VAL A 118 3.47 1.65 13.68
C VAL A 118 4.74 2.42 13.32
N GLU A 119 5.04 3.49 14.05
CA GLU A 119 6.27 4.26 13.86
C GLU A 119 7.41 3.69 14.72
N VAL A 120 8.60 3.61 14.13
CA VAL A 120 9.81 3.12 14.80
C VAL A 120 10.99 4.07 14.56
N SER A 121 11.93 4.11 15.49
CA SER A 121 13.20 4.82 15.32
C SER A 121 14.21 3.97 14.54
N GLN A 122 15.33 4.57 14.13
CA GLN A 122 16.41 3.86 13.45
C GLN A 122 17.02 2.76 14.34
N GLU A 123 17.13 3.02 15.64
CA GLU A 123 17.63 2.08 16.65
C GLU A 123 16.66 0.91 16.88
N ASN A 124 15.38 1.13 16.58
CA ASN A 124 14.32 0.14 16.72
C ASN A 124 13.97 -0.59 15.42
N ILE A 125 14.74 -0.40 14.34
CA ILE A 125 14.48 -1.08 13.06
C ILE A 125 14.51 -2.61 13.15
N GLY A 126 15.17 -3.17 14.18
CA GLY A 126 15.11 -4.60 14.48
C GLY A 126 13.68 -5.15 14.67
N GLN A 127 12.70 -4.27 14.92
CA GLN A 127 11.28 -4.63 15.01
C GLN A 127 10.61 -4.85 13.65
N ALA A 128 11.25 -4.52 12.53
CA ALA A 128 10.76 -4.75 11.16
C ALA A 128 10.85 -6.24 10.74
N VAL A 129 10.50 -7.15 11.66
CA VAL A 129 10.55 -8.60 11.47
C VAL A 129 9.60 -9.07 10.37
N GLY A 130 9.88 -10.20 9.75
CA GLY A 130 9.06 -10.85 8.73
C GLY A 130 9.85 -11.95 8.02
N ASP A 131 9.15 -12.81 7.28
CA ASP A 131 9.79 -13.76 6.36
C ASP A 131 10.27 -13.05 5.11
N TRP A 132 9.53 -12.02 4.68
CA TRP A 132 9.93 -11.07 3.64
C TRP A 132 9.79 -9.63 4.12
N ILE A 133 10.71 -8.78 3.68
CA ILE A 133 10.66 -7.33 3.92
C ILE A 133 10.61 -6.61 2.58
N PHE A 134 9.52 -5.87 2.34
CA PHE A 134 9.43 -4.92 1.24
C PHE A 134 9.59 -3.51 1.80
N TYR A 135 10.48 -2.72 1.19
CA TYR A 135 10.77 -1.38 1.68
C TYR A 135 10.85 -0.33 0.58
N SER A 136 10.51 0.91 0.92
CA SER A 136 10.60 2.06 0.01
C SER A 136 10.97 3.34 0.77
N SER A 137 11.31 4.39 0.03
CA SER A 137 11.45 5.76 0.55
C SER A 137 10.47 6.68 -0.15
N TYR A 138 9.80 7.53 0.63
CA TYR A 138 9.00 8.63 0.11
C TYR A 138 9.92 9.72 -0.42
N GLY A 139 10.04 9.80 -1.75
CA GLY A 139 11.05 10.61 -2.42
C GLY A 139 12.43 9.94 -2.41
N LYS A 140 13.48 10.75 -2.60
CA LYS A 140 14.84 10.21 -2.77
C LYS A 140 15.39 9.61 -1.47
N PRO A 141 16.13 8.49 -1.50
CA PRO A 141 16.66 7.82 -0.31
C PRO A 141 17.58 8.68 0.59
N ASP A 142 18.23 9.69 0.02
CA ASP A 142 19.10 10.65 0.72
C ASP A 142 18.31 11.70 1.52
N THR A 143 17.01 11.83 1.25
CA THR A 143 16.09 12.72 2.00
C THR A 143 15.41 12.01 3.18
N THR A 144 15.67 10.72 3.37
CA THR A 144 15.09 9.89 4.43
C THR A 144 16.20 9.10 5.15
N ALA A 145 15.80 8.28 6.14
CA ALA A 145 16.75 7.42 6.83
C ALA A 145 17.08 6.12 6.07
N GLU A 146 16.59 5.93 4.84
CA GLU A 146 16.74 4.67 4.08
C GLU A 146 18.21 4.23 4.00
N ASN A 147 19.08 5.10 3.46
CA ASN A 147 20.49 4.76 3.25
C ASN A 147 21.22 4.43 4.56
N THR A 148 20.99 5.20 5.62
CA THR A 148 21.61 4.98 6.93
C THR A 148 21.16 3.65 7.51
N VAL A 149 19.86 3.37 7.49
CA VAL A 149 19.28 2.18 8.10
C VAL A 149 19.63 0.92 7.33
N VAL A 150 19.43 0.90 6.02
CA VAL A 150 19.65 -0.30 5.17
C VAL A 150 21.13 -0.71 5.15
N ASN A 151 22.06 0.26 5.28
CA ASN A 151 23.49 -0.03 5.40
C ASN A 151 23.94 -0.35 6.83
N GLY A 152 23.08 -0.12 7.83
CA GLY A 152 23.37 -0.32 9.25
C GLY A 152 23.33 -1.79 9.70
N ASN A 153 24.01 -2.07 10.81
CA ASN A 153 24.11 -3.42 11.37
C ASN A 153 22.77 -3.98 11.85
N LEU A 154 21.89 -3.13 12.38
CA LEU A 154 20.57 -3.56 12.87
C LEU A 154 19.69 -4.11 11.74
N TRP A 155 19.68 -3.45 10.57
CA TRP A 155 18.98 -3.94 9.39
C TRP A 155 19.60 -5.25 8.87
N LYS A 156 20.93 -5.26 8.71
CA LYS A 156 21.68 -6.46 8.26
C LYS A 156 21.54 -7.65 9.21
N ALA A 157 21.17 -7.42 10.46
CA ALA A 157 20.94 -8.48 11.45
C ALA A 157 19.58 -9.19 11.27
N LEU A 158 18.60 -8.57 10.59
CA LEU A 158 17.27 -9.13 10.40
C LEU A 158 17.32 -10.45 9.62
N PRO A 159 16.57 -11.50 10.05
CA PRO A 159 16.57 -12.80 9.38
C PRO A 159 16.26 -12.73 7.87
N ALA A 160 15.22 -12.01 7.48
CA ALA A 160 14.86 -11.83 6.07
C ALA A 160 16.00 -11.18 5.24
N VAL A 161 16.74 -10.23 5.81
CA VAL A 161 17.88 -9.59 5.12
C VAL A 161 19.01 -10.58 4.92
N LYS A 162 19.36 -11.37 5.95
CA LYS A 162 20.37 -12.44 5.86
C LYS A 162 20.00 -13.50 4.83
N ASN A 163 18.71 -13.83 4.74
CA ASN A 163 18.17 -14.82 3.81
C ASN A 163 17.94 -14.28 2.40
N ARG A 164 18.28 -13.00 2.13
CA ARG A 164 18.02 -12.33 0.84
C ARG A 164 16.52 -12.31 0.46
N GLN A 165 15.65 -12.27 1.47
CA GLN A 165 14.19 -12.13 1.37
C GLN A 165 13.80 -10.67 1.66
N VAL A 166 14.51 -9.76 1.01
CA VAL A 166 14.31 -8.32 1.17
C VAL A 166 14.36 -7.69 -0.21
N ALA A 167 13.41 -6.79 -0.51
CA ALA A 167 13.39 -6.09 -1.77
C ALA A 167 12.96 -4.64 -1.58
N ARG A 168 13.68 -3.74 -2.26
CA ARG A 168 13.24 -2.36 -2.42
C ARG A 168 12.14 -2.32 -3.47
N VAL A 169 11.04 -1.65 -3.18
CA VAL A 169 9.88 -1.49 -4.07
C VAL A 169 9.68 -0.03 -4.44
N ASP A 170 8.94 0.21 -5.53
CA ASP A 170 8.60 1.57 -5.96
C ASP A 170 7.54 2.18 -5.03
N ASP A 171 7.86 3.34 -4.45
CA ASP A 171 6.98 4.04 -3.52
C ASP A 171 5.73 4.63 -4.19
N GLU A 172 5.88 5.07 -5.44
CA GLU A 172 4.78 5.65 -6.23
C GLU A 172 3.72 4.59 -6.53
N VAL A 173 4.16 3.36 -6.79
CA VAL A 173 3.26 2.22 -7.02
C VAL A 173 2.70 1.70 -5.70
N TRP A 174 3.57 1.30 -4.77
CA TRP A 174 3.15 0.57 -3.59
C TRP A 174 2.39 1.44 -2.59
N PHE A 175 2.73 2.72 -2.45
CA PHE A 175 2.18 3.55 -1.38
C PHE A 175 1.38 4.76 -1.85
N LEU A 176 1.47 5.13 -3.13
CA LEU A 176 0.76 6.28 -3.71
C LEU A 176 -0.20 5.87 -4.86
N GLY A 177 -0.07 4.66 -5.41
CA GLY A 177 -0.91 4.09 -6.47
C GLY A 177 -2.26 3.58 -5.97
N LEU A 178 -2.95 4.37 -5.14
CA LEU A 178 -4.12 4.02 -4.31
C LEU A 178 -5.42 3.72 -5.09
N GLY A 179 -5.36 2.82 -6.07
CA GLY A 179 -6.46 2.44 -6.95
C GLY A 179 -6.17 1.13 -7.71
N PRO A 180 -7.06 0.71 -8.63
CA PRO A 180 -6.98 -0.61 -9.26
C PRO A 180 -5.72 -0.83 -10.09
N LEU A 181 -5.21 0.20 -10.79
CA LEU A 181 -3.98 0.07 -11.58
C LEU A 181 -2.76 -0.21 -10.69
N GLY A 182 -2.55 0.61 -9.66
CA GLY A 182 -1.46 0.38 -8.71
C GLY A 182 -1.62 -0.95 -7.96
N ALA A 183 -2.84 -1.40 -7.71
CA ALA A 183 -3.09 -2.69 -7.08
C ALA A 183 -2.65 -3.85 -7.98
N MET A 184 -2.91 -3.76 -9.29
CA MET A 184 -2.44 -4.75 -10.29
C MET A 184 -0.92 -4.75 -10.44
N ASP A 185 -0.27 -3.58 -10.37
CA ASP A 185 1.18 -3.46 -10.41
C ASP A 185 1.83 -4.09 -9.16
N VAL A 186 1.26 -3.84 -7.97
CA VAL A 186 1.69 -4.49 -6.72
C VAL A 186 1.53 -6.02 -6.81
N LEU A 187 0.42 -6.53 -7.36
CA LEU A 187 0.24 -7.97 -7.58
C LEU A 187 1.30 -8.56 -8.52
N THR A 188 1.68 -7.81 -9.55
CA THR A 188 2.75 -8.20 -10.49
C THR A 188 4.10 -8.28 -9.81
N ASP A 189 4.44 -7.29 -8.98
CA ASP A 189 5.66 -7.34 -8.18
C ASP A 189 5.66 -8.48 -7.16
N LEU A 190 4.54 -8.70 -6.46
CA LEU A 190 4.41 -9.78 -5.49
C LEU A 190 4.61 -11.15 -6.14
N GLU A 191 4.01 -11.42 -7.30
CA GLU A 191 4.26 -12.65 -8.05
C GLU A 191 5.73 -12.80 -8.42
N ARG A 192 6.35 -11.74 -8.96
CA ARG A 192 7.76 -11.76 -9.35
C ARG A 192 8.69 -12.02 -8.17
N LEU A 193 8.37 -11.49 -7.00
CA LEU A 193 9.22 -11.55 -5.81
C LEU A 193 9.00 -12.83 -4.98
N LEU A 194 7.77 -13.32 -4.90
CA LEU A 194 7.35 -14.43 -4.04
C LEU A 194 7.02 -15.71 -4.79
N GLY A 195 6.85 -15.65 -6.11
CA GLY A 195 6.59 -16.80 -6.96
C GLY A 195 7.81 -17.71 -7.12
N PRO A 196 7.64 -18.87 -7.78
CA PRO A 196 8.73 -19.82 -8.01
C PRO A 196 9.86 -19.15 -8.80
N LYS A 197 11.09 -19.36 -8.34
CA LYS A 197 12.28 -18.99 -9.11
C LYS A 197 12.50 -20.07 -10.16
N GLY A 198 12.37 -19.70 -11.43
CA GLY A 198 12.71 -20.56 -12.56
C GLY A 198 14.18 -20.96 -12.60
#